data_AF-A0A6V8R3I6-F1
#
_entry.id   AF-A0A6V8R3I6-F1
#
_cell.length_a   1.000
_cell.length_b   1.000
_cell.length_c   1.000
_cell.angle_alpha   90.00
_cell.angle_beta   90.00
_cell.angle_gamma   90.00
#
_symmetry.space_group_name_H-M   'P 1'
#
loop_
_entity.id
_entity.type
_entity.pdbx_description
1 polymer ?
#
loop_
_entity_poly.entity_id
_entity_poly.type
_entity_poly.pdbx_seq_one_letter_code
_entity_poly.pdbx_strand_id
1 'polypeptide(L)'
;MSKLLPFSSGISTTETPSLVRNRQRIESEYGMPLELQKELQALTLKSMLNENLVGADSELLQCLRKGPAGLWGECEDYALFVKRLAELERSRRAREGDINGENLRIDAYFAETDVMIGENGQKYLEDCWRGSGEDDFHDVLNFTATTVDETDHDSVVQSVIVLKQIFLSAGGTMPVDV
;
A
#
# COMPACT_ATOMS: atom_id res chain seq x y z
N MET A 1 5.36 18.46 29.32
CA MET A 1 4.92 17.15 28.78
C MET A 1 4.76 17.29 27.29
N SER A 2 5.81 17.01 26.52
CA SER A 2 5.71 16.98 25.05
C SER A 2 4.97 15.71 24.68
N LYS A 3 3.77 15.85 24.09
CA LYS A 3 3.11 14.74 23.42
C LYS A 3 4.01 14.34 22.25
N LEU A 4 4.55 13.12 22.28
CA LEU A 4 5.14 12.53 21.07
C LEU A 4 4.07 12.61 19.99
N LEU A 5 4.43 13.17 18.83
CA LEU A 5 3.60 13.05 17.65
C LEU A 5 3.48 11.55 17.31
N PRO A 6 2.29 11.05 16.96
CA PRO A 6 2.14 9.67 16.51
C PRO A 6 3.03 9.47 15.28
N PHE A 7 3.97 8.53 15.38
CA PHE A 7 4.71 8.02 14.24
C PHE A 7 3.77 7.11 13.46
N SER A 8 3.53 7.41 12.17
CA SER A 8 2.90 6.50 11.21
C SER A 8 3.95 5.44 10.83
N SER A 9 4.22 4.53 11.76
CA SER A 9 5.07 3.36 11.48
C SER A 9 4.21 2.14 11.14
N GLY A 10 2.90 2.30 10.99
CA GLY A 10 1.96 1.19 10.85
C GLY A 10 1.95 0.27 12.07
N ILE A 11 2.57 0.63 13.20
CA ILE A 11 2.69 -0.22 14.39
C ILE A 11 2.07 0.51 15.59
N SER A 12 0.73 0.53 15.63
CA SER A 12 0.00 0.88 16.84
C SER A 12 0.09 -0.28 17.84
N THR A 13 0.50 0.00 19.08
CA THR A 13 0.45 -0.96 20.19
C THR A 13 -0.93 -1.03 20.85
N THR A 14 -1.86 -0.19 20.41
CA THR A 14 -3.23 -0.11 20.94
C THR A 14 -4.07 -1.20 20.28
N GLU A 15 -4.53 -2.18 21.06
CA GLU A 15 -5.42 -3.23 20.54
C GLU A 15 -6.81 -2.64 20.23
N THR A 16 -7.11 -2.51 18.95
CA THR A 16 -8.47 -2.25 18.47
C THR A 16 -9.22 -3.58 18.28
N PRO A 17 -10.57 -3.59 18.30
CA PRO A 17 -11.34 -4.79 18.01
C PRO A 17 -11.01 -5.42 16.64
N SER A 18 -10.69 -4.59 15.64
CA SER A 18 -10.31 -5.06 14.30
C SER A 18 -8.93 -5.73 14.30
N LEU A 19 -7.94 -5.15 14.99
CA LEU A 19 -6.62 -5.78 15.16
C LEU A 19 -6.73 -7.12 15.88
N VAL A 20 -7.58 -7.24 16.89
CA VAL A 20 -7.82 -8.52 17.58
C VAL A 20 -8.41 -9.56 16.64
N ARG A 21 -9.42 -9.21 15.83
CA ARG A 21 -10.01 -10.11 14.83
C ARG A 21 -8.99 -10.54 13.78
N ASN A 22 -8.18 -9.61 13.28
CA ASN A 22 -7.11 -9.93 12.31
C ASN A 22 -6.13 -10.95 12.89
N ARG A 23 -5.70 -10.79 14.15
CA ARG A 23 -4.79 -11.75 14.82
C ARG A 23 -5.43 -13.12 15.05
N GLN A 24 -6.70 -13.16 15.44
CA GLN A 24 -7.45 -14.41 15.58
C GLN A 24 -7.56 -15.15 14.24
N ARG A 25 -7.72 -14.40 13.15
CA ARG A 25 -7.73 -14.95 11.79
C ARG A 25 -6.36 -15.50 11.40
N ILE A 26 -5.28 -14.78 11.70
CA ILE A 26 -3.91 -15.26 11.48
C ILE A 26 -3.66 -16.56 12.27
N GLU A 27 -4.07 -16.62 13.53
CA GLU A 27 -3.90 -17.82 14.36
C GLU A 27 -4.69 -19.01 13.82
N SER A 28 -5.95 -18.81 13.43
CA SER A 28 -6.82 -19.89 12.95
C SER A 28 -6.51 -20.36 11.54
N GLU A 29 -6.21 -19.46 10.59
CA GLU A 29 -5.97 -19.80 9.18
C GLU A 29 -4.49 -20.14 8.89
N TYR A 30 -3.55 -19.61 9.67
CA TYR A 30 -2.10 -19.73 9.40
C TYR A 30 -1.32 -20.34 10.55
N GLY A 31 -1.96 -20.65 11.68
CA GLY A 31 -1.35 -21.36 12.80
C GLY A 31 -0.29 -20.56 13.58
N MET A 32 -0.22 -19.24 13.40
CA MET A 32 0.72 -18.40 14.16
C MET A 32 0.10 -18.00 15.51
N PRO A 33 0.64 -18.45 16.65
CA PRO A 33 0.04 -18.19 17.96
C PRO A 33 -0.06 -16.70 18.28
N LEU A 34 -1.14 -16.29 18.96
CA LEU A 34 -1.38 -14.89 19.31
C LEU A 34 -0.20 -14.24 20.06
N GLU A 35 0.38 -14.95 21.02
CA GLU A 35 1.52 -14.45 21.80
C GLU A 35 2.76 -14.23 20.95
N LEU A 36 3.01 -15.12 19.95
CA LEU A 36 4.10 -14.94 19.01
C LEU A 36 3.85 -13.72 18.12
N GLN A 37 2.62 -13.49 17.65
CA GLN A 37 2.26 -12.31 16.87
C GLN A 37 2.55 -11.02 17.67
N LYS A 38 2.19 -11.00 18.97
CA LYS A 38 2.47 -9.86 19.88
C LYS A 38 3.95 -9.65 20.10
N GLU A 39 4.69 -10.72 20.35
CA GLU A 39 6.14 -10.67 20.55
C GLU A 39 6.86 -10.16 19.30
N LEU A 40 6.51 -10.67 18.11
CA LEU A 40 7.09 -10.22 16.84
C LEU A 40 6.82 -8.74 16.58
N GLN A 41 5.61 -8.26 16.84
CA GLN A 41 5.29 -6.83 16.68
C GLN A 41 6.12 -5.96 17.62
N ALA A 42 6.23 -6.34 18.89
CA ALA A 42 7.02 -5.61 19.89
C ALA A 42 8.51 -5.58 19.55
N LEU A 43 9.06 -6.73 19.10
CA LEU A 43 10.45 -6.84 18.66
C LEU A 43 10.69 -6.03 17.39
N THR A 44 9.76 -6.04 16.44
CA THR A 44 9.86 -5.27 15.19
C THR A 44 9.99 -3.78 15.47
N LEU A 45 9.08 -3.22 16.28
CA LEU A 45 9.14 -1.80 16.66
C LEU A 45 10.43 -1.46 17.40
N LYS A 46 10.83 -2.31 18.35
CA LYS A 46 12.07 -2.10 19.11
C LYS A 46 13.30 -2.13 18.21
N SER A 47 13.36 -3.05 17.24
CA SER A 47 14.47 -3.14 16.29
C SER A 47 14.50 -1.92 15.38
N MET A 48 13.36 -1.53 14.77
CA MET A 48 13.26 -0.33 13.94
C MET A 48 13.79 0.92 14.65
N LEU A 49 13.41 1.11 15.92
CA LEU A 49 13.84 2.28 16.70
C LEU A 49 15.31 2.24 17.15
N ASN A 50 15.94 1.06 17.17
CA ASN A 50 17.36 0.92 17.46
C ASN A 50 18.25 1.10 16.21
N GLU A 51 17.65 1.10 15.03
CA GLU A 51 18.34 1.34 13.78
C GLU A 51 18.53 2.85 13.50
N ASN A 52 19.31 3.15 12.47
CA ASN A 52 19.49 4.52 12.02
C ASN A 52 18.21 4.99 11.29
N LEU A 53 17.53 5.99 11.85
CA LEU A 53 16.26 6.52 11.35
C LEU A 53 16.40 7.60 10.26
N VAL A 54 17.61 7.90 9.76
CA VAL A 54 17.81 8.92 8.71
C VAL A 54 16.94 8.64 7.46
N GLY A 55 16.71 7.37 7.13
CA GLY A 55 15.80 6.98 6.05
C GLY A 55 14.35 7.39 6.32
N ALA A 56 13.84 7.11 7.52
CA ALA A 56 12.49 7.48 7.95
C ALA A 56 12.30 9.01 8.01
N ASP A 57 13.30 9.75 8.49
CA ASP A 57 13.27 11.22 8.47
C ASP A 57 13.22 11.78 7.04
N SER A 58 14.00 11.19 6.13
CA SER A 58 14.04 11.58 4.71
C SER A 58 12.71 11.28 4.01
N GLU A 59 12.13 10.10 4.27
CA GLU A 59 10.80 9.71 3.80
C GLU A 59 9.72 10.65 4.32
N LEU A 60 9.75 11.00 5.61
CA LEU A 60 8.80 11.94 6.19
C LEU A 60 8.89 13.32 5.51
N LEU A 61 10.10 13.82 5.25
CA LEU A 61 10.30 15.07 4.51
C LEU A 61 9.78 14.98 3.08
N GLN A 62 9.96 13.83 2.43
CA GLN A 62 9.41 13.55 1.12
C GLN A 62 7.88 13.55 1.15
N CYS A 63 7.25 12.77 2.02
CA CYS A 63 5.79 12.69 2.16
C CYS A 63 5.16 14.04 2.49
N LEU A 64 5.81 14.87 3.31
CA LEU A 64 5.34 16.22 3.66
C LEU A 64 5.63 17.27 2.57
N ARG A 65 6.28 16.89 1.46
CA ARG A 65 6.75 17.80 0.40
C ARG A 65 7.59 18.96 0.96
N LYS A 66 8.40 18.69 1.99
CA LYS A 66 9.25 19.67 2.68
C LYS A 66 10.71 19.68 2.21
N GLY A 67 11.04 18.94 1.15
CA GLY A 67 12.35 18.99 0.53
C GLY A 67 12.46 20.02 -0.60
N PRO A 68 13.55 19.99 -1.38
CA PRO A 68 13.72 20.83 -2.56
C PRO A 68 12.59 20.67 -3.57
N ALA A 69 12.32 21.70 -4.37
CA ALA A 69 11.33 21.63 -5.45
C ALA A 69 11.68 20.50 -6.44
N GLY A 70 10.67 19.75 -6.88
CA GLY A 70 10.84 18.63 -7.79
C GLY A 70 11.29 17.34 -7.11
N LEU A 71 11.24 17.25 -5.78
CA LEU A 71 11.59 16.04 -5.04
C LEU A 71 10.74 14.84 -5.45
N TRP A 72 9.47 15.06 -5.82
CA TRP A 72 8.59 14.00 -6.29
C TRP A 72 8.74 13.71 -7.79
N GLY A 73 9.59 14.44 -8.50
CA GLY A 73 9.76 14.29 -9.95
C GLY A 73 8.43 14.45 -10.68
N GLU A 74 8.08 13.48 -11.52
CA GLU A 74 6.79 13.49 -12.23
C GLU A 74 5.59 13.34 -11.29
N CYS A 75 5.76 12.74 -10.10
CA CYS A 75 4.68 12.60 -9.12
C CYS A 75 4.27 13.92 -8.45
N GLU A 76 4.97 15.04 -8.72
CA GLU A 76 4.47 16.38 -8.37
C GLU A 76 3.09 16.62 -9.02
N ASP A 77 2.88 16.05 -10.22
CA ASP A 77 1.59 15.90 -10.89
C ASP A 77 1.31 14.41 -11.08
N TYR A 78 0.55 13.82 -10.16
CA TYR A 78 0.31 12.38 -10.16
C TYR A 78 -0.43 11.89 -11.43
N ALA A 79 -1.28 12.74 -12.03
CA ALA A 79 -1.94 12.39 -13.28
C ALA A 79 -0.94 12.32 -14.44
N LEU A 80 0.03 13.24 -14.48
CA LEU A 80 1.14 13.19 -15.43
C LEU A 80 1.99 11.93 -15.25
N PHE A 81 2.28 11.53 -14.00
CA PHE A 81 2.99 10.30 -13.71
C PHE A 81 2.28 9.07 -14.28
N VAL A 82 0.97 8.90 -14.05
CA VAL A 82 0.20 7.76 -14.57
C VAL A 82 0.24 7.73 -16.10
N LYS A 83 0.09 8.89 -16.74
CA LYS A 83 0.19 9.02 -18.20
C LYS A 83 1.56 8.57 -18.72
N ARG A 84 2.64 9.01 -18.08
CA ARG A 84 4.01 8.62 -18.45
C ARG A 84 4.27 7.14 -18.25
N LEU A 85 3.74 6.56 -17.17
CA LEU A 85 3.81 5.12 -16.93
C LEU A 85 3.13 4.33 -18.07
N ALA A 86 1.94 4.74 -18.51
CA ALA A 86 1.24 4.11 -19.63
C ALA A 86 2.04 4.23 -20.95
N GLU A 87 2.61 5.40 -21.26
CA GLU A 87 3.44 5.61 -22.45
C GLU A 87 4.71 4.73 -22.45
N LEU A 88 5.35 4.57 -21.29
CA LEU A 88 6.51 3.70 -21.12
C LEU A 88 6.14 2.23 -21.33
N GLU A 89 4.99 1.80 -20.81
CA GLU A 89 4.52 0.42 -20.98
C GLU A 89 4.15 0.12 -22.45
N ARG A 90 3.47 1.04 -23.14
CA ARG A 90 3.23 0.94 -24.60
C ARG A 90 4.55 0.81 -25.37
N SER A 91 5.53 1.63 -25.02
CA SER A 91 6.86 1.62 -25.66
C SER A 91 7.62 0.32 -25.38
N ARG A 92 7.49 -0.24 -24.17
CA ARG A 92 8.07 -1.53 -23.81
C ARG A 92 7.48 -2.66 -24.67
N ARG A 93 6.15 -2.76 -24.75
CA ARG A 93 5.46 -3.77 -25.58
C ARG A 93 5.81 -3.68 -27.05
N ALA A 94 5.84 -2.45 -27.60
CA ALA A 94 6.20 -2.23 -28.99
C ALA A 94 7.62 -2.72 -29.32
N ARG A 95 8.58 -2.53 -28.41
CA ARG A 95 9.97 -3.02 -28.56
C ARG A 95 10.07 -4.53 -28.46
N GLU A 96 9.27 -5.14 -27.61
CA GLU A 96 9.26 -6.60 -27.40
C GLU A 96 8.42 -7.35 -28.45
N GLY A 97 7.63 -6.64 -29.25
CA GLY A 97 6.69 -7.23 -30.20
C GLY A 97 5.49 -7.89 -29.52
N ASP A 98 5.24 -7.57 -28.25
CA ASP A 98 4.21 -8.17 -27.42
C ASP A 98 2.87 -7.44 -27.59
N ILE A 99 2.22 -7.71 -28.72
CA ILE A 99 0.95 -7.10 -29.12
C ILE A 99 -0.24 -7.59 -28.28
N ASN A 100 -0.09 -8.72 -27.59
CA ASN A 100 -1.14 -9.36 -26.79
C ASN A 100 -0.72 -9.54 -25.31
N GLY A 101 0.28 -8.78 -24.87
CA GLY A 101 0.80 -8.84 -23.51
C GLY A 101 -0.23 -8.46 -22.48
N GLU A 102 -0.15 -9.06 -21.30
CA GLU A 102 -1.04 -8.71 -20.19
C GLU A 102 -0.81 -7.27 -19.72
N ASN A 103 -1.89 -6.62 -19.31
CA ASN A 103 -1.86 -5.29 -18.70
C ASN A 103 -1.04 -5.28 -17.42
N LEU A 104 -0.22 -4.24 -17.27
CA LEU A 104 0.43 -3.96 -16.01
C LEU A 104 -0.68 -3.77 -14.98
N ARG A 105 -0.71 -4.65 -14.00
CA ARG A 105 -1.71 -4.67 -12.95
C ARG A 105 -1.27 -3.77 -11.80
N ILE A 106 -2.17 -2.91 -11.36
CA ILE A 106 -2.01 -2.06 -10.18
C ILE A 106 -3.21 -2.29 -9.27
N ASP A 107 -2.98 -2.84 -8.09
CA ASP A 107 -4.01 -2.99 -7.07
C ASP A 107 -3.73 -2.00 -5.92
N ALA A 108 -4.69 -1.12 -5.65
CA ALA A 108 -4.67 -0.20 -4.52
C ALA A 108 -5.64 -0.67 -3.43
N TYR A 109 -5.18 -0.66 -2.19
CA TYR A 109 -5.99 -1.00 -1.02
C TYR A 109 -6.10 0.22 -0.12
N PHE A 110 -7.34 0.64 0.14
CA PHE A 110 -7.67 1.77 1.01
C PHE A 110 -8.28 1.26 2.31
N ALA A 111 -8.02 1.96 3.41
CA ALA A 111 -8.67 1.64 4.67
C ALA A 111 -10.10 2.19 4.70
N GLU A 112 -11.03 1.51 5.36
CA GLU A 112 -12.40 2.02 5.58
C GLU A 112 -12.38 3.37 6.30
N THR A 113 -11.55 3.48 7.34
CA THR A 113 -11.42 4.71 8.13
C THR A 113 -9.99 5.26 8.07
N ASP A 114 -9.63 5.90 6.95
CA ASP A 114 -8.35 6.61 6.81
C ASP A 114 -8.52 8.13 7.00
N VAL A 115 -8.14 8.64 8.18
CA VAL A 115 -8.21 10.08 8.49
C VAL A 115 -7.09 10.88 7.79
N MET A 116 -6.01 10.22 7.36
CA MET A 116 -4.85 10.85 6.76
C MET A 116 -5.06 11.09 5.26
N ILE A 117 -5.59 10.09 4.55
CA ILE A 117 -5.87 10.15 3.11
C ILE A 117 -7.31 10.67 2.87
N GLY A 118 -8.28 10.10 3.58
CA GLY A 118 -9.71 10.39 3.43
C GLY A 118 -10.29 9.98 2.07
N GLU A 119 -11.62 10.05 1.96
CA GLU A 119 -12.36 9.68 0.74
C GLU A 119 -11.95 10.51 -0.48
N ASN A 120 -11.65 11.81 -0.28
CA ASN A 120 -11.23 12.70 -1.37
C ASN A 120 -9.85 12.31 -1.92
N GLY A 121 -8.93 11.87 -1.05
CA GLY A 121 -7.61 11.39 -1.48
C GLY A 121 -7.71 10.10 -2.28
N GLN A 122 -8.54 9.16 -1.81
CA GLN A 122 -8.87 7.95 -2.56
C GLN A 122 -9.46 8.27 -3.93
N LYS A 123 -10.49 9.12 -3.97
CA LYS A 123 -11.14 9.53 -5.22
C LYS A 123 -10.17 10.20 -6.20
N TYR A 124 -9.32 11.09 -5.71
CA TYR A 124 -8.29 11.74 -6.52
C TYR A 124 -7.36 10.71 -7.17
N LEU A 125 -6.87 9.72 -6.40
CA LEU A 125 -6.02 8.66 -6.93
C LEU A 125 -6.77 7.85 -7.99
N GLU A 126 -7.99 7.40 -7.69
CA GLU A 126 -8.83 6.66 -8.64
C GLU A 126 -9.07 7.43 -9.94
N ASP A 127 -9.33 8.74 -9.86
CA ASP A 127 -9.52 9.59 -11.03
C ASP A 127 -8.24 9.69 -11.88
N CYS A 128 -7.06 9.78 -11.25
CA CYS A 128 -5.78 9.76 -11.98
C CYS A 128 -5.56 8.45 -12.75
N TRP A 129 -5.92 7.30 -12.16
CA TRP A 129 -5.75 5.98 -12.79
C TRP A 129 -6.83 5.64 -13.81
N ARG A 130 -8.04 6.18 -13.66
CA ARG A 130 -9.16 6.01 -14.60
C ARG A 130 -8.83 6.60 -15.97
N GLY A 131 -8.12 7.73 -15.99
CA GLY A 131 -7.91 8.49 -17.22
C GLY A 131 -9.22 9.06 -17.78
N SER A 132 -9.11 9.94 -18.79
CA SER A 132 -10.30 10.41 -19.53
C SER A 132 -9.95 10.86 -20.93
N GLY A 133 -10.81 10.55 -21.91
CA GLY A 133 -10.64 10.99 -23.29
C GLY A 133 -9.38 10.43 -23.95
N GLU A 134 -8.46 11.31 -24.35
CA GLU A 134 -7.16 10.95 -24.96
C GLU A 134 -6.17 10.33 -23.95
N ASP A 135 -6.45 10.44 -22.65
CA ASP A 135 -5.66 9.88 -21.55
C ASP A 135 -6.29 8.57 -21.02
N ASP A 136 -6.93 7.78 -21.87
CA ASP A 136 -7.30 6.39 -21.52
C ASP A 136 -6.04 5.51 -21.50
N PHE A 137 -5.91 4.68 -20.47
CA PHE A 137 -4.76 3.80 -20.23
C PHE A 137 -5.14 2.31 -20.18
N HIS A 138 -6.41 1.96 -20.41
CA HIS A 138 -6.93 0.59 -20.29
C HIS A 138 -6.34 -0.38 -21.32
N ASP A 139 -5.64 0.09 -22.34
CA ASP A 139 -4.91 -0.74 -23.31
C ASP A 139 -3.62 -1.35 -22.75
N VAL A 140 -3.04 -0.75 -21.70
CA VAL A 140 -1.76 -1.18 -21.10
C VAL A 140 -1.77 -1.32 -19.59
N LEU A 141 -2.67 -0.61 -18.90
CA LEU A 141 -2.80 -0.63 -17.45
C LEU A 141 -4.12 -1.27 -17.04
N ASN A 142 -4.10 -1.98 -15.92
CA ASN A 142 -5.29 -2.51 -15.25
C ASN A 142 -5.24 -2.09 -13.78
N PHE A 143 -5.96 -1.03 -13.44
CA PHE A 143 -6.03 -0.49 -12.10
C PHE A 143 -7.28 -0.98 -11.37
N THR A 144 -7.10 -1.48 -10.14
CA THR A 144 -8.19 -1.79 -9.23
C THR A 144 -7.98 -1.07 -7.89
N ALA A 145 -9.06 -0.60 -7.30
CA ALA A 145 -9.09 -0.01 -5.97
C ALA A 145 -10.08 -0.79 -5.09
N THR A 146 -9.65 -1.18 -3.89
CA THR A 146 -10.48 -1.89 -2.92
C THR A 146 -10.41 -1.19 -1.57
N THR A 147 -11.56 -0.81 -1.03
CA THR A 147 -11.66 -0.38 0.37
C THR A 147 -11.78 -1.60 1.26
N VAL A 148 -10.98 -1.64 2.33
CA VAL A 148 -10.84 -2.77 3.24
C VAL A 148 -11.56 -2.47 4.53
N ASP A 149 -12.65 -3.18 4.76
CA ASP A 149 -13.49 -3.06 5.94
C ASP A 149 -12.69 -3.24 7.24
N GLU A 150 -13.12 -2.53 8.28
CA GLU A 150 -12.58 -2.58 9.64
C GLU A 150 -11.10 -2.23 9.74
N THR A 151 -10.54 -1.53 8.76
CA THR A 151 -9.16 -1.04 8.78
C THR A 151 -9.08 0.47 8.83
N ASP A 152 -7.98 0.95 9.40
CA ASP A 152 -7.52 2.32 9.39
C ASP A 152 -6.17 2.45 8.65
N HIS A 153 -5.65 3.68 8.61
CA HIS A 153 -4.39 4.02 7.97
C HIS A 153 -3.23 3.08 8.34
N ASP A 154 -3.13 2.70 9.63
CA ASP A 154 -2.02 1.89 10.14
C ASP A 154 -2.29 0.38 10.00
N SER A 155 -3.55 -0.04 10.08
CA SER A 155 -3.91 -1.47 10.11
C SER A 155 -4.15 -2.09 8.73
N VAL A 156 -4.44 -1.30 7.69
CA VAL A 156 -4.66 -1.83 6.33
C VAL A 156 -3.44 -2.61 5.82
N VAL A 157 -2.22 -2.15 6.13
CA VAL A 157 -0.96 -2.82 5.76
C VAL A 157 -0.70 -4.12 6.52
N GLN A 158 -1.40 -4.35 7.64
CA GLN A 158 -1.32 -5.57 8.44
C GLN A 158 -2.47 -6.55 8.16
N SER A 159 -3.44 -6.17 7.32
CA SER A 159 -4.62 -6.97 7.06
C SER A 159 -4.23 -8.29 6.39
N VAL A 160 -4.54 -9.40 7.04
CA VAL A 160 -4.24 -10.74 6.50
C VAL A 160 -4.98 -10.99 5.19
N ILE A 161 -6.15 -10.35 5.01
CA ILE A 161 -6.93 -10.41 3.77
C ILE A 161 -6.16 -9.76 2.62
N VAL A 162 -5.62 -8.55 2.86
CA VAL A 162 -4.84 -7.80 1.88
C VAL A 162 -3.55 -8.54 1.55
N LEU A 163 -2.81 -8.99 2.57
CA LEU A 163 -1.56 -9.73 2.38
C LEU A 163 -1.77 -11.04 1.61
N LYS A 164 -2.85 -11.77 1.90
CA LYS A 164 -3.25 -12.95 1.14
C LYS A 164 -3.52 -12.61 -0.32
N GLN A 165 -4.27 -11.53 -0.58
CA GLN A 165 -4.57 -11.12 -1.94
C GLN A 165 -3.31 -10.72 -2.72
N ILE A 166 -2.39 -9.97 -2.10
CA ILE A 166 -1.09 -9.62 -2.71
C ILE A 166 -0.30 -10.88 -3.03
N PHE A 167 -0.20 -11.83 -2.10
CA PHE A 167 0.52 -13.09 -2.31
C PHE A 167 -0.04 -13.89 -3.49
N LEU A 168 -1.38 -14.01 -3.57
CA LEU A 168 -2.05 -14.70 -4.68
C LEU A 168 -1.86 -13.96 -6.02
N SER A 169 -1.99 -12.63 -6.01
CA SER A 169 -1.77 -11.79 -7.20
C SER A 169 -0.34 -11.89 -7.74
N ALA A 170 0.64 -12.14 -6.87
CA ALA A 170 2.04 -12.36 -7.24
C ALA A 170 2.33 -13.79 -7.75
N GLY A 171 1.30 -14.63 -7.95
CA GLY A 171 1.44 -16.02 -8.39
C GLY A 171 1.67 -17.03 -7.26
N GLY A 172 1.50 -16.60 -6.01
CA GLY A 172 1.54 -17.49 -4.85
C GLY A 172 0.35 -18.46 -4.85
N THR A 173 0.55 -19.63 -4.23
CA THR A 173 -0.49 -20.65 -4.07
C THR A 173 -0.71 -20.91 -2.58
N MET A 174 -1.96 -20.99 -2.14
CA MET A 174 -2.25 -21.41 -0.77
C MET A 174 -1.80 -22.86 -0.55
N PRO A 175 -1.31 -23.20 0.65
CA PRO A 175 -1.16 -24.60 1.04
C PRO A 175 -2.50 -25.31 0.84
N VAL A 176 -2.46 -26.50 0.24
CA VAL A 176 -3.64 -27.36 0.17
C VAL A 176 -3.88 -27.89 1.58
N ASP A 177 -5.12 -27.78 2.08
CA ASP A 177 -5.49 -28.34 3.38
C ASP A 177 -5.05 -29.82 3.44
N VAL A 178 -4.20 -30.17 4.41
CA VAL A 178 -3.72 -31.54 4.67
C VAL A 178 -4.63 -32.22 5.69
#